data_AF-A0A651HSD7-F1
#
_entry.id   AF-A0A651HSD7-F1
#
_cell.length_a   1.000
_cell.length_b   1.000
_cell.length_c   1.000
_cell.angle_alpha   90.00
_cell.angle_beta   90.00
_cell.angle_gamma   90.00
#
_symmetry.space_group_name_H-M   'P 1'
#
loop_
_entity.id
_entity.type
_entity.pdbx_description
1 polymer ?
#
loop_
_entity_poly.entity_id
_entity_poly.type
_entity_poly.pdbx_seq_one_letter_code
_entity_poly.pdbx_strand_id
1 'polypeptide(L)'
;MESGSAKHMPEIAAFTMEIGLESEIPTYSGGLGVLAGDTAKEAADMGLPFAVVTLAHRQGYFRQAIGSDGRQTESPAPWEPERKLEAVEPTVEVTLEGRTIQVRAWRYTIRGVHNHEVPVLFLDTDVPGNRDDDRAITNHLYGGDERLRLRQEAILGIGGVRMLRALGKDKLGTFHMNEGHAALLAVELLGELGAPGDMKAEEVEKSVEAVKKLCVFTTHTPVAAGHDRFTIGMMRSVLGEEVGDLLETLGCVENGKVNMTHLALRFARFTNGVALRHGGVSREMFPGHRIHAITNGVHANTWVGEAQAELFDRHLSGWRKNPFLLRHAVAIPTDELRAAHAESRDALFREVHRRTGRELSPDRLTMVFARRAAPYKRAALVVSRPDRLREVVRRGGPLQIIYAGKAHPRDEPGKELIRQVVRTGHDLGEDLSLVYLEDYDMRLGGLLTAGSDLWLNMPRKPLEASGTSGMKAAMNGIPSLSILDGWWIEGHVEGVTGWAVDESWRSPVDDEHEFDSMVRKLEDTVLPLFHGDPEGWAHVMRSCIALNGAHFQCRRMLQEYVDHAFLV
;
A
#
# COMPACT_ATOMS: atom_id res chain seq x y z
N MET A 1 17.91 -38.78 -19.98
CA MET A 1 17.27 -37.49 -19.63
C MET A 1 17.38 -37.36 -18.14
N GLU A 2 18.41 -36.65 -17.69
CA GLU A 2 18.68 -36.41 -16.28
C GLU A 2 17.50 -35.65 -15.65
N SER A 3 17.07 -36.14 -14.50
CA SER A 3 16.08 -35.52 -13.63
C SER A 3 16.57 -34.12 -13.24
N GLY A 4 15.96 -33.08 -13.82
CA GLY A 4 16.13 -31.72 -13.32
C GLY A 4 15.74 -31.69 -11.85
N SER A 5 16.65 -31.27 -10.97
CA SER A 5 16.32 -31.09 -9.56
C SER A 5 15.16 -30.09 -9.49
N ALA A 6 14.07 -30.49 -8.83
CA ALA A 6 13.01 -29.55 -8.50
C ALA A 6 13.65 -28.43 -7.68
N LYS A 7 13.66 -27.19 -8.19
CA LYS A 7 14.13 -26.03 -7.42
C LYS A 7 13.29 -25.96 -6.14
N HIS A 8 13.93 -26.16 -5.00
CA HIS A 8 13.27 -26.06 -3.70
C HIS A 8 12.99 -24.58 -3.40
N MET A 9 11.75 -24.26 -3.03
CA MET A 9 11.37 -22.90 -2.67
C MET A 9 12.05 -22.52 -1.34
N PRO A 10 12.97 -21.53 -1.29
CA PRO A 10 13.56 -21.10 -0.04
C PRO A 10 12.52 -20.51 0.92
N GLU A 11 12.77 -20.60 2.23
CA GLU A 11 12.02 -19.81 3.22
C GLU A 11 12.28 -18.31 3.01
N ILE A 12 11.21 -17.51 3.05
CA ILE A 12 11.20 -16.07 2.77
C ILE A 12 10.76 -15.32 4.02
N ALA A 13 11.49 -14.26 4.38
CA ALA A 13 11.07 -13.30 5.38
C ALA A 13 10.96 -11.90 4.76
N ALA A 14 9.77 -11.33 4.72
CA ALA A 14 9.53 -9.96 4.27
C ALA A 14 9.54 -8.98 5.44
N PHE A 15 10.27 -7.89 5.30
CA PHE A 15 10.43 -6.87 6.33
C PHE A 15 9.73 -5.60 5.87
N THR A 16 8.82 -5.09 6.70
CA THR A 16 8.05 -3.90 6.36
C THR A 16 7.74 -3.05 7.60
N MET A 17 7.80 -1.73 7.42
CA MET A 17 7.50 -0.78 8.49
C MET A 17 6.00 -0.73 8.84
N GLU A 18 5.13 -1.10 7.91
CA GLU A 18 3.68 -1.11 8.11
C GLU A 18 3.02 -2.33 7.47
N ILE A 19 1.92 -2.81 8.07
CA ILE A 19 1.10 -3.88 7.52
C ILE A 19 -0.38 -3.66 7.85
N GLY A 20 -1.26 -3.82 6.85
CA GLY A 20 -2.71 -3.74 6.98
C GLY A 20 -3.35 -5.12 6.94
N LEU A 21 -3.65 -5.69 8.11
CA LEU A 21 -4.30 -6.99 8.24
C LEU A 21 -5.81 -6.87 8.39
N GLU A 22 -6.23 -6.10 9.41
CA GLU A 22 -7.61 -5.76 9.77
C GLU A 22 -7.64 -4.33 10.35
N SER A 23 -8.82 -3.69 10.39
CA SER A 23 -8.96 -2.31 10.88
C SER A 23 -8.58 -2.16 12.36
N GLU A 24 -8.78 -3.21 13.15
CA GLU A 24 -8.51 -3.27 14.59
C GLU A 24 -7.02 -3.43 14.92
N ILE A 25 -6.17 -3.66 13.91
CA ILE A 25 -4.71 -3.69 14.00
C ILE A 25 -4.18 -2.47 13.21
N PRO A 26 -4.12 -1.27 13.82
CA PRO A 26 -3.90 0.00 13.12
C PRO A 26 -2.41 0.26 12.79
N THR A 27 -1.70 -0.77 12.34
CA THR A 27 -0.25 -0.76 12.05
C THR A 27 0.08 -0.37 10.60
N TYR A 28 -0.80 0.40 9.96
CA TYR A 28 -0.63 0.89 8.59
C TYR A 28 -1.16 2.31 8.42
N SER A 29 -0.56 3.04 7.47
CA SER A 29 -0.93 4.41 7.12
C SER A 29 -1.52 4.52 5.71
N GLY A 30 -1.25 3.56 4.83
CA GLY A 30 -1.70 3.65 3.45
C GLY A 30 -1.40 2.43 2.58
N GLY A 31 -1.14 2.70 1.30
CA GLY A 31 -1.07 1.66 0.27
C GLY A 31 0.08 0.66 0.42
N LEU A 32 1.20 1.06 1.03
CA LEU A 32 2.35 0.17 1.25
C LEU A 32 2.01 -0.94 2.25
N GLY A 33 1.45 -0.58 3.40
CA GLY A 33 1.07 -1.54 4.44
C GLY A 33 -0.12 -2.41 4.02
N VAL A 34 -1.10 -1.84 3.32
CA VAL A 34 -2.20 -2.63 2.78
C VAL A 34 -1.71 -3.64 1.74
N LEU A 35 -0.77 -3.26 0.86
CA LEU A 35 -0.15 -4.20 -0.06
C LEU A 35 0.63 -5.29 0.68
N ALA A 36 1.38 -4.95 1.73
CA ALA A 36 2.10 -5.95 2.53
C ALA A 36 1.15 -6.98 3.15
N GLY A 37 -0.02 -6.54 3.64
CA GLY A 37 -1.07 -7.41 4.15
C GLY A 37 -1.68 -8.30 3.06
N ASP A 38 -2.03 -7.71 1.91
CA ASP A 38 -2.56 -8.46 0.76
C ASP A 38 -1.55 -9.50 0.24
N THR A 39 -0.26 -9.14 0.23
CA THR A 39 0.85 -10.04 -0.15
C THR A 39 0.97 -11.21 0.82
N ALA A 40 0.93 -10.94 2.13
CA ALA A 40 1.04 -12.00 3.14
C ALA A 40 -0.16 -12.96 3.10
N LYS A 41 -1.37 -12.44 2.88
CA LYS A 41 -2.59 -13.24 2.70
C LYS A 41 -2.53 -14.11 1.46
N GLU A 42 -2.10 -13.56 0.33
CA GLU A 42 -1.94 -14.36 -0.89
C GLU A 42 -0.80 -15.38 -0.76
N ALA A 43 0.29 -15.06 -0.07
CA ALA A 43 1.35 -16.02 0.20
C ALA A 43 0.82 -17.23 1.00
N ALA A 44 -0.10 -16.99 1.94
CA ALA A 44 -0.81 -18.05 2.64
C ALA A 44 -1.71 -18.86 1.69
N ASP A 45 -2.47 -18.19 0.81
CA ASP A 45 -3.32 -18.85 -0.19
C ASP A 45 -2.54 -19.63 -1.26
N MET A 46 -1.28 -19.27 -1.50
CA MET A 46 -0.37 -19.96 -2.42
C MET A 46 0.42 -21.09 -1.76
N GLY A 47 0.41 -21.20 -0.43
CA GLY A 47 1.21 -22.20 0.29
C GLY A 47 2.71 -21.87 0.32
N LEU A 48 3.09 -20.59 0.23
CA LEU A 48 4.51 -20.18 0.20
C LEU A 48 5.13 -20.23 1.61
N PRO A 49 6.39 -20.70 1.76
CA PRO A 49 7.12 -20.68 3.03
C PRO A 49 7.53 -19.24 3.39
N PHE A 50 6.56 -18.44 3.83
CA PHE A 50 6.66 -16.99 3.95
C PHE A 50 6.44 -16.57 5.41
N ALA A 51 7.16 -15.56 5.86
CA ALA A 51 6.95 -14.87 7.13
C ALA A 51 7.07 -13.37 6.91
N VAL A 52 6.42 -12.57 7.76
CA VAL A 52 6.53 -11.12 7.73
C VAL A 52 7.04 -10.61 9.07
N VAL A 53 7.94 -9.64 9.05
CA VAL A 53 8.44 -8.93 10.23
C VAL A 53 8.08 -7.45 10.11
N THR A 54 7.49 -6.92 11.18
CA THR A 54 7.07 -5.52 11.29
C THR A 54 7.16 -5.05 12.75
N LEU A 55 6.76 -3.81 13.03
CA LEU A 55 6.72 -3.26 14.39
C LEU A 55 5.28 -3.19 14.92
N ALA A 56 5.11 -3.32 16.23
CA ALA A 56 3.80 -3.34 16.88
C ALA A 56 3.04 -2.01 16.78
N HIS A 57 3.72 -0.85 16.74
CA HIS A 57 3.11 0.48 16.68
C HIS A 57 1.91 0.62 17.66
N ARG A 58 2.16 0.54 18.97
CA ARG A 58 1.12 0.47 20.02
C ARG A 58 0.09 1.60 19.99
N GLN A 59 0.45 2.76 19.45
CA GLN A 59 -0.41 3.94 19.28
C GLN A 59 -1.01 4.06 17.88
N GLY A 60 -0.79 3.06 17.03
CA GLY A 60 -1.23 2.99 15.64
C GLY A 60 -0.64 4.12 14.78
N TYR A 61 -1.33 4.40 13.66
CA TYR A 61 -1.08 5.61 12.89
C TYR A 61 -1.70 6.84 13.58
N PHE A 62 -3.01 7.01 13.49
CA PHE A 62 -3.84 7.92 14.31
C PHE A 62 -5.32 7.77 13.94
N ARG A 63 -6.21 8.21 14.84
CA ARG A 63 -7.63 8.45 14.57
C ARG A 63 -7.82 9.87 14.06
N GLN A 64 -8.52 9.98 12.95
CA GLN A 64 -8.85 11.24 12.32
C GLN A 64 -10.21 11.73 12.81
N ALA A 65 -10.31 13.02 13.15
CA ALA A 65 -11.59 13.71 13.25
C ALA A 65 -11.57 14.93 12.33
N ILE A 66 -12.74 15.30 11.79
CA ILE A 66 -12.88 16.46 10.91
C ILE A 66 -13.84 17.46 11.56
N GLY A 67 -13.33 18.65 11.85
CA GLY A 67 -14.14 19.75 12.38
C GLY A 67 -15.14 20.29 11.35
N SER A 68 -16.14 21.03 11.81
CA SER A 68 -17.16 21.65 10.94
C SER A 68 -16.57 22.65 9.92
N ASP A 69 -15.37 23.18 10.17
CA ASP A 69 -14.65 24.05 9.26
C ASP A 69 -13.78 23.30 8.25
N GLY A 70 -13.84 21.96 8.27
CA GLY A 70 -13.06 21.03 7.45
C GLY A 70 -11.67 20.69 8.00
N ARG A 71 -11.27 21.23 9.15
CA ARG A 71 -9.93 21.00 9.70
C ARG A 71 -9.79 19.59 10.28
N GLN A 72 -8.75 18.89 9.83
CA GLN A 72 -8.36 17.61 10.43
C GLN A 72 -7.73 17.80 11.81
N THR A 73 -8.10 16.95 12.77
CA THR A 73 -7.38 16.72 14.02
C THR A 73 -7.01 15.25 14.17
N GLU A 74 -5.87 15.01 14.82
CA GLU A 74 -5.34 13.67 15.05
C GLU A 74 -5.36 13.34 16.55
N SER A 75 -5.72 12.09 16.87
CA SER A 75 -5.53 11.52 18.20
C SER A 75 -4.90 10.14 18.09
N PRO A 76 -4.18 9.66 19.12
CA PRO A 76 -3.62 8.30 19.09
C PRO A 76 -4.69 7.24 18.82
N ALA A 77 -4.30 6.16 18.13
CA ALA A 77 -5.14 5.00 17.89
C ALA A 77 -4.58 3.79 18.69
N PRO A 78 -4.61 3.85 20.03
CA PRO A 78 -4.01 2.80 20.85
C PRO A 78 -4.70 1.47 20.62
N TRP A 79 -3.90 0.42 20.60
CA TRP A 79 -4.36 -0.96 20.59
C TRP A 79 -3.48 -1.80 21.51
N GLU A 80 -3.96 -2.99 21.86
CA GLU A 80 -3.31 -3.89 22.81
C GLU A 80 -2.92 -5.18 22.08
N PRO A 81 -1.67 -5.29 21.57
CA PRO A 81 -1.17 -6.49 20.91
C PRO A 81 -1.47 -7.77 21.69
N GLU A 82 -1.33 -7.74 23.02
CA GLU A 82 -1.59 -8.83 23.94
C GLU A 82 -3.02 -9.38 23.94
N ARG A 83 -4.00 -8.58 23.49
CA ARG A 83 -5.41 -9.03 23.40
C ARG A 83 -5.75 -9.66 22.06
N LYS A 84 -4.92 -9.43 21.04
CA LYS A 84 -5.20 -9.77 19.64
C LYS A 84 -4.20 -10.79 19.08
N LEU A 85 -2.99 -10.80 19.61
CA LEU A 85 -1.84 -11.54 19.11
C LEU A 85 -1.30 -12.49 20.16
N GLU A 86 -0.60 -13.52 19.70
CA GLU A 86 0.09 -14.47 20.55
C GLU A 86 1.47 -13.95 20.94
N ALA A 87 1.84 -14.02 22.23
CA ALA A 87 3.21 -13.72 22.65
C ALA A 87 4.18 -14.80 22.14
N VAL A 88 5.35 -14.39 21.65
CA VAL A 88 6.38 -15.29 21.15
C VAL A 88 7.63 -15.19 22.01
N GLU A 89 8.16 -16.35 22.42
CA GLU A 89 9.47 -16.49 23.04
C GLU A 89 10.49 -16.97 21.99
N PRO A 90 11.76 -16.50 22.04
CA PRO A 90 12.38 -15.71 23.11
C PRO A 90 12.32 -14.18 22.86
N THR A 91 12.83 -13.39 23.81
CA THR A 91 13.24 -12.00 23.57
C THR A 91 14.64 -11.93 22.95
N VAL A 92 14.93 -10.85 22.24
CA VAL A 92 16.27 -10.56 21.68
C VAL A 92 16.75 -9.18 22.11
N GLU A 93 18.06 -8.94 21.97
CA GLU A 93 18.70 -7.69 22.36
C GLU A 93 19.18 -6.90 21.14
N VAL A 94 18.94 -5.58 21.15
CA VAL A 94 19.50 -4.64 20.18
C VAL A 94 20.19 -3.52 20.94
N THR A 95 21.47 -3.27 20.63
CA THR A 95 22.23 -2.18 21.26
C THR A 95 22.05 -0.91 20.44
N LEU A 96 21.41 0.11 21.02
CA LEU A 96 21.29 1.44 20.42
C LEU A 96 21.83 2.49 21.40
N GLU A 97 22.66 3.40 20.91
CA GLU A 97 23.22 4.51 21.70
C GLU A 97 23.97 4.04 22.96
N GLY A 98 24.66 2.91 22.85
CA GLY A 98 25.36 2.28 23.97
C GLY A 98 24.45 1.64 25.03
N ARG A 99 23.15 1.52 24.75
CA ARG A 99 22.16 0.90 25.64
C ARG A 99 21.63 -0.39 25.02
N THR A 100 21.56 -1.44 25.81
CA THR A 100 20.92 -2.70 25.41
C THR A 100 19.40 -2.57 25.57
N ILE A 101 18.67 -2.75 24.47
CA ILE A 101 17.21 -2.69 24.41
C ILE A 101 16.69 -4.11 24.18
N GLN A 102 15.81 -4.57 25.08
CA GLN A 102 15.09 -5.83 24.92
C GLN A 102 13.97 -5.68 23.88
N VAL A 103 13.83 -6.66 23.00
CA VAL A 103 12.80 -6.70 21.96
C VAL A 103 12.06 -8.02 22.08
N ARG A 104 10.74 -7.96 22.24
CA ARG A 104 9.86 -9.14 22.17
C ARG A 104 9.17 -9.21 20.81
N ALA A 105 8.52 -10.32 20.51
CA ALA A 105 7.65 -10.44 19.34
C ALA A 105 6.24 -10.89 19.72
N TRP A 106 5.26 -10.40 18.98
CA TRP A 106 3.89 -10.90 18.94
C TRP A 106 3.64 -11.57 17.58
N ARG A 107 2.84 -12.64 17.54
CA ARG A 107 2.48 -13.36 16.32
C ARG A 107 1.01 -13.21 15.98
N TYR A 108 0.75 -12.78 14.75
CA TYR A 108 -0.52 -12.98 14.06
C TYR A 108 -0.33 -14.09 13.03
N THR A 109 -1.22 -15.08 13.00
CA THR A 109 -1.15 -16.17 12.02
C THR A 109 -2.21 -15.98 10.95
N ILE A 110 -1.78 -15.70 9.72
CA ILE A 110 -2.67 -15.66 8.56
C ILE A 110 -2.87 -17.10 8.09
N ARG A 111 -4.12 -17.54 7.97
CA ARG A 111 -4.47 -18.84 7.43
C ARG A 111 -5.08 -18.69 6.03
N GLY A 112 -4.42 -19.27 5.03
CA GLY A 112 -4.89 -19.23 3.65
C GLY A 112 -5.99 -20.25 3.34
N VAL A 113 -6.56 -20.18 2.14
CA VAL A 113 -7.65 -21.04 1.65
C VAL A 113 -7.31 -22.54 1.57
N HIS A 114 -6.03 -22.89 1.70
CA HIS A 114 -5.53 -24.26 1.77
C HIS A 114 -5.03 -24.65 3.18
N ASN A 115 -5.38 -23.89 4.21
CA ASN A 115 -4.93 -24.04 5.60
C ASN A 115 -3.42 -23.89 5.80
N HIS A 116 -2.69 -23.40 4.80
CA HIS A 116 -1.29 -23.01 4.99
C HIS A 116 -1.24 -21.73 5.82
N GLU A 117 -0.25 -21.64 6.69
CA GLU A 117 -0.12 -20.56 7.65
C GLU A 117 1.11 -19.70 7.37
N VAL A 118 0.92 -18.39 7.40
CA VAL A 118 1.99 -17.38 7.28
C VAL A 118 2.01 -16.56 8.56
N PRO A 119 3.10 -16.63 9.35
CA PRO A 119 3.23 -15.81 10.55
C PRO A 119 3.63 -14.37 10.20
N VAL A 120 2.99 -13.42 10.88
CA VAL A 120 3.39 -12.01 10.94
C VAL A 120 3.90 -11.73 12.35
N LEU A 121 5.16 -11.37 12.46
CA LEU A 121 5.85 -11.03 13.71
C LEU A 121 5.85 -9.51 13.90
N PHE A 122 5.23 -9.05 14.98
CA PHE A 122 5.23 -7.65 15.41
C PHE A 122 6.25 -7.49 16.53
N LEU A 123 7.37 -6.84 16.23
CA LEU A 123 8.41 -6.52 17.20
C LEU A 123 7.96 -5.38 18.11
N ASP A 124 8.21 -5.53 19.41
CA ASP A 124 7.78 -4.58 20.43
C ASP A 124 8.92 -4.32 21.42
N THR A 125 9.27 -3.04 21.62
CA THR A 125 10.23 -2.61 22.64
C THR A 125 9.57 -2.27 23.96
N ASP A 126 8.23 -2.32 24.04
CA ASP A 126 7.49 -2.20 25.30
C ASP A 126 7.71 -3.46 26.17
N VAL A 127 8.91 -3.57 26.75
CA VAL A 127 9.39 -4.70 27.56
C VAL A 127 9.80 -4.18 28.93
N PRO A 128 9.30 -4.78 30.04
CA PRO A 128 9.77 -4.46 31.39
C PRO A 128 11.31 -4.56 31.48
N GLY A 129 11.94 -3.51 32.01
CA GLY A 129 13.40 -3.40 32.08
C GLY A 129 13.99 -2.42 31.06
N ASN A 130 13.32 -2.18 29.93
CA ASN A 130 13.66 -1.08 29.04
C ASN A 130 13.27 0.27 29.68
N ARG A 131 14.02 1.33 29.34
CA ARG A 131 13.68 2.70 29.73
C ARG A 131 12.43 3.17 28.98
N ASP A 132 11.70 4.14 29.53
CA ASP A 132 10.45 4.62 28.93
C ASP A 132 10.63 5.18 27.50
N ASP A 133 11.78 5.81 27.22
CA ASP A 133 12.12 6.30 25.88
C ASP A 133 12.45 5.17 24.89
N ASP A 134 12.98 4.04 25.38
CA ASP A 134 13.26 2.85 24.58
C ASP A 134 11.98 2.03 24.32
N ARG A 135 11.10 1.95 25.32
CA ARG A 135 9.75 1.37 25.17
C ARG A 135 8.91 2.13 24.15
N ALA A 136 9.12 3.44 24.03
CA ALA A 136 8.39 4.28 23.08
C ALA A 136 8.83 4.12 21.61
N ILE A 137 9.91 3.38 21.31
CA ILE A 137 10.39 3.18 19.93
C ILE A 137 9.29 2.56 19.05
N THR A 138 8.55 1.58 19.56
CA THR A 138 7.47 0.88 18.84
C THR A 138 6.09 1.47 19.13
N ASN A 139 5.97 2.75 19.53
CA ASN A 139 4.67 3.37 19.77
C ASN A 139 3.98 3.86 18.49
N HIS A 140 4.62 4.71 17.69
CA HIS A 140 3.94 5.43 16.60
C HIS A 140 4.46 5.05 15.22
N LEU A 141 3.55 4.73 14.31
CA LEU A 141 3.87 4.59 12.90
C LEU A 141 4.12 5.97 12.27
N TYR A 142 5.32 6.19 11.74
CA TYR A 142 5.76 7.47 11.16
C TYR A 142 5.64 8.69 12.10
N GLY A 143 5.76 8.45 13.42
CA GLY A 143 5.85 9.51 14.43
C GLY A 143 7.31 9.91 14.76
N GLY A 144 7.46 10.88 15.65
CA GLY A 144 8.77 11.28 16.20
C GLY A 144 9.73 11.97 15.23
N ASP A 145 10.97 12.15 15.63
CA ASP A 145 12.00 12.83 14.84
C ASP A 145 12.83 11.83 14.01
N GLU A 146 13.80 12.32 13.24
CA GLU A 146 14.72 11.48 12.45
C GLU A 146 15.47 10.46 13.33
N ARG A 147 15.74 10.80 14.60
CA ARG A 147 16.43 9.93 15.53
C ARG A 147 15.56 8.74 15.95
N LEU A 148 14.30 8.99 16.31
CA LEU A 148 13.32 7.92 16.57
C LEU A 148 13.13 7.05 15.34
N ARG A 149 13.06 7.67 14.16
CA ARG A 149 12.92 6.96 12.88
C ARG A 149 14.06 5.97 12.65
N LEU A 150 15.30 6.40 12.84
CA LEU A 150 16.46 5.50 12.72
C LEU A 150 16.43 4.37 13.77
N ARG A 151 16.04 4.67 15.02
CA ARG A 151 15.86 3.63 16.05
C ARG A 151 14.80 2.59 15.62
N GLN A 152 13.69 3.02 15.03
CA GLN A 152 12.65 2.12 14.50
C GLN A 152 13.18 1.23 13.38
N GLU A 153 13.91 1.80 12.42
CA GLU A 153 14.54 1.03 11.33
C GLU A 153 15.55 0.01 11.86
N ALA A 154 16.28 0.35 12.95
CA ALA A 154 17.21 -0.57 13.60
C ALA A 154 16.47 -1.72 14.29
N ILE A 155 15.39 -1.45 15.02
CA ILE A 155 14.54 -2.52 15.61
C ILE A 155 13.96 -3.40 14.50
N LEU A 156 13.46 -2.83 13.41
CA LEU A 156 12.91 -3.59 12.29
C LEU A 156 13.97 -4.46 11.61
N GLY A 157 15.08 -3.87 11.18
CA GLY A 157 16.12 -4.55 10.41
C GLY A 157 16.97 -5.48 11.27
N ILE A 158 17.70 -4.92 12.24
CA ILE A 158 18.62 -5.66 13.11
C ILE A 158 17.83 -6.56 14.07
N GLY A 159 16.88 -5.98 14.81
CA GLY A 159 16.05 -6.72 15.76
C GLY A 159 15.24 -7.82 15.10
N GLY A 160 14.73 -7.58 13.88
CA GLY A 160 13.97 -8.57 13.12
C GLY A 160 14.80 -9.77 12.66
N VAL A 161 16.03 -9.56 12.17
CA VAL A 161 16.94 -10.67 11.83
C VAL A 161 17.26 -11.48 13.08
N ARG A 162 17.65 -10.83 14.19
CA ARG A 162 17.94 -11.50 15.46
C ARG A 162 16.75 -12.31 15.97
N MET A 163 15.54 -11.74 15.91
CA MET A 163 14.31 -12.43 16.31
C MET A 163 14.08 -13.68 15.47
N LEU A 164 14.23 -13.60 14.14
CA LEU A 164 14.08 -14.77 13.27
C LEU A 164 15.11 -15.86 13.63
N ARG A 165 16.37 -15.51 13.88
CA ARG A 165 17.39 -16.48 14.33
C ARG A 165 17.03 -17.12 15.66
N ALA A 166 16.60 -16.32 16.63
CA ALA A 166 16.22 -16.81 17.95
C ALA A 166 15.00 -17.76 17.90
N LEU A 167 14.14 -17.62 16.88
CA LEU A 167 13.03 -18.53 16.57
C LEU A 167 13.43 -19.75 15.73
N GLY A 168 14.73 -19.97 15.51
CA GLY A 168 15.27 -21.11 14.76
C GLY A 168 15.15 -20.98 13.24
N LYS A 169 14.95 -19.76 12.70
CA LYS A 169 14.90 -19.48 11.26
C LYS A 169 16.29 -19.22 10.68
N ASP A 170 17.18 -20.20 10.83
CA ASP A 170 18.60 -20.08 10.42
C ASP A 170 18.81 -20.27 8.90
N LYS A 171 17.85 -20.91 8.22
CA LYS A 171 17.96 -21.31 6.81
C LYS A 171 17.11 -20.47 5.85
N LEU A 172 16.83 -19.22 6.23
CA LEU A 172 16.14 -18.27 5.34
C LEU A 172 16.97 -18.04 4.08
N GLY A 173 16.38 -18.36 2.93
CA GLY A 173 17.05 -18.16 1.63
C GLY A 173 16.73 -16.81 1.00
N THR A 174 15.71 -16.09 1.50
CA THR A 174 15.37 -14.76 1.02
C THR A 174 14.90 -13.81 2.14
N PHE A 175 15.50 -12.62 2.18
CA PHE A 175 15.06 -11.47 2.96
C PHE A 175 14.51 -10.42 1.99
N HIS A 176 13.22 -10.11 2.08
CA HIS A 176 12.57 -9.14 1.20
C HIS A 176 12.40 -7.81 1.93
N MET A 177 13.16 -6.80 1.51
CA MET A 177 13.07 -5.42 1.99
C MET A 177 11.94 -4.67 1.28
N ASN A 178 10.86 -4.38 2.00
CA ASN A 178 9.75 -3.58 1.51
C ASN A 178 9.98 -2.09 1.83
N GLU A 179 10.54 -1.35 0.86
CA GLU A 179 11.10 0.01 0.99
C GLU A 179 12.39 0.08 1.83
N GLY A 180 13.12 1.20 1.72
CA GLY A 180 14.44 1.40 2.35
C GLY A 180 14.47 1.25 3.87
N HIS A 181 13.33 1.34 4.56
CA HIS A 181 13.25 1.26 6.03
C HIS A 181 13.74 -0.08 6.60
N ALA A 182 13.81 -1.12 5.78
CA ALA A 182 14.28 -2.45 6.15
C ALA A 182 15.79 -2.64 5.89
N ALA A 183 16.49 -1.65 5.32
CA ALA A 183 17.86 -1.83 4.81
C ALA A 183 18.89 -2.23 5.87
N LEU A 184 18.67 -1.89 7.14
CA LEU A 184 19.55 -2.27 8.24
C LEU A 184 19.58 -3.79 8.50
N LEU A 185 18.65 -4.57 7.95
CA LEU A 185 18.76 -6.04 7.98
C LEU A 185 20.03 -6.52 7.26
N ALA A 186 20.44 -5.83 6.20
CA ALA A 186 21.64 -6.22 5.46
C ALA A 186 22.92 -5.96 6.27
N VAL A 187 22.91 -4.94 7.13
CA VAL A 187 24.02 -4.64 8.06
C VAL A 187 24.13 -5.74 9.12
N GLU A 188 23.02 -6.22 9.67
CA GLU A 188 23.04 -7.35 10.61
C GLU A 188 23.52 -8.64 9.94
N LEU A 189 23.07 -8.95 8.72
CA LEU A 189 23.53 -10.11 7.96
C LEU A 189 25.04 -10.04 7.64
N LEU A 190 25.59 -8.85 7.38
CA LEU A 190 27.03 -8.67 7.26
C LEU A 190 27.76 -8.94 8.59
N GLY A 191 27.17 -8.49 9.70
CA GLY A 191 27.68 -8.77 11.04
C GLY A 191 27.75 -10.28 11.35
N GLU A 192 26.75 -11.07 10.94
CA GLU A 192 26.74 -12.53 11.07
C GLU A 192 27.92 -13.21 10.33
N LEU A 193 28.41 -12.60 9.24
CA LEU A 193 29.56 -13.10 8.49
C LEU A 193 30.91 -12.65 9.09
N GLY A 194 30.88 -11.92 10.20
CA GLY A 194 32.07 -11.40 10.86
C GLY A 194 32.80 -10.40 9.97
N ALA A 195 32.07 -9.44 9.38
CA ALA A 195 32.64 -8.34 8.62
C ALA A 195 32.86 -7.08 9.49
N PRO A 196 33.96 -6.97 10.26
CA PRO A 196 34.30 -5.77 11.01
C PRO A 196 34.85 -4.66 10.09
N GLY A 197 34.87 -3.43 10.61
CA GLY A 197 35.40 -2.25 9.92
C GLY A 197 36.88 -2.35 9.48
N ASP A 198 37.66 -3.26 10.08
CA ASP A 198 39.10 -3.44 9.81
C ASP A 198 39.42 -4.49 8.73
N MET A 199 38.41 -5.13 8.13
CA MET A 199 38.63 -6.09 7.04
C MET A 199 39.27 -5.41 5.81
N LYS A 200 40.04 -6.18 5.04
CA LYS A 200 40.47 -5.69 3.72
C LYS A 200 39.25 -5.51 2.82
N ALA A 201 39.28 -4.49 1.97
CA ALA A 201 38.18 -4.18 1.05
C ALA A 201 37.69 -5.40 0.24
N GLU A 202 38.59 -6.28 -0.19
CA GLU A 202 38.25 -7.50 -0.92
C GLU A 202 37.44 -8.53 -0.08
N GLU A 203 37.68 -8.58 1.22
CA GLU A 203 36.97 -9.48 2.15
C GLU A 203 35.59 -8.91 2.47
N VAL A 204 35.49 -7.61 2.66
CA VAL A 204 34.21 -6.89 2.80
C VAL A 204 33.33 -7.12 1.57
N GLU A 205 33.89 -7.00 0.36
CA GLU A 205 33.11 -7.17 -0.87
C GLU A 205 32.62 -8.62 -1.06
N LYS A 206 33.38 -9.63 -0.60
CA LYS A 206 32.90 -11.02 -0.56
C LYS A 206 31.70 -11.19 0.37
N SER A 207 31.73 -10.55 1.53
CA SER A 207 30.60 -10.54 2.47
C SER A 207 29.39 -9.80 1.91
N VAL A 208 29.60 -8.67 1.21
CA VAL A 208 28.55 -7.94 0.49
C VAL A 208 27.88 -8.85 -0.54
N GLU A 209 28.65 -9.54 -1.38
CA GLU A 209 28.11 -10.44 -2.40
C GLU A 209 27.41 -11.67 -1.80
N ALA A 210 27.82 -12.14 -0.61
CA ALA A 210 27.12 -13.18 0.13
C ALA A 210 25.75 -12.70 0.65
N VAL A 211 25.69 -11.51 1.28
CA VAL A 211 24.44 -10.90 1.75
C VAL A 211 23.52 -10.55 0.59
N LYS A 212 24.07 -10.05 -0.51
CA LYS A 212 23.33 -9.70 -1.72
C LYS A 212 22.55 -10.88 -2.29
N LYS A 213 23.14 -12.07 -2.26
CA LYS A 213 22.48 -13.32 -2.65
C LYS A 213 21.29 -13.69 -1.78
N LEU A 214 21.10 -13.09 -0.61
CA LEU A 214 19.98 -13.35 0.29
C LEU A 214 18.86 -12.30 0.16
N CYS A 215 19.15 -11.10 -0.37
CA CYS A 215 18.24 -9.97 -0.25
C CYS A 215 17.52 -9.59 -1.55
N VAL A 216 16.22 -9.31 -1.45
CA VAL A 216 15.37 -8.74 -2.49
C VAL A 216 14.88 -7.37 -2.03
N PHE A 217 14.84 -6.39 -2.91
CA PHE A 217 14.41 -5.02 -2.58
C PHE A 217 13.28 -4.53 -3.48
N THR A 218 12.22 -3.98 -2.88
CA THR A 218 11.16 -3.30 -3.62
C THR A 218 11.08 -1.84 -3.18
N THR A 219 11.08 -0.91 -4.14
CA THR A 219 10.86 0.52 -3.90
C THR A 219 9.48 0.95 -4.39
N HIS A 220 8.81 1.77 -3.58
CA HIS A 220 7.44 2.26 -3.83
C HIS A 220 7.39 3.77 -4.07
N THR A 221 8.52 4.44 -3.91
CA THR A 221 8.59 5.90 -3.82
C THR A 221 9.00 6.50 -5.17
N PRO A 222 8.15 7.34 -5.79
CA PRO A 222 8.44 7.95 -7.09
C PRO A 222 9.20 9.29 -6.98
N VAL A 223 9.54 9.74 -5.77
CA VAL A 223 10.20 11.04 -5.53
C VAL A 223 11.39 10.93 -4.57
N ALA A 224 12.50 11.58 -4.92
CA ALA A 224 13.74 11.56 -4.13
C ALA A 224 13.56 11.99 -2.65
N ALA A 225 12.59 12.90 -2.39
CA ALA A 225 12.29 13.40 -1.05
C ALA A 225 11.58 12.38 -0.14
N GLY A 226 11.06 11.28 -0.70
CA GLY A 226 10.40 10.22 0.08
C GLY A 226 11.34 9.11 0.57
N HIS A 227 12.64 9.20 0.28
CA HIS A 227 13.63 8.21 0.73
C HIS A 227 14.34 8.70 1.99
N ASP A 228 14.33 7.87 3.03
CA ASP A 228 14.96 8.19 4.32
C ASP A 228 16.48 8.38 4.18
N ARG A 229 16.99 9.46 4.79
CA ARG A 229 18.41 9.84 4.79
C ARG A 229 18.84 10.28 6.17
N PHE A 230 19.85 9.64 6.73
CA PHE A 230 20.40 10.00 8.04
C PHE A 230 21.83 10.51 7.89
N THR A 231 22.23 11.49 8.71
CA THR A 231 23.64 11.90 8.74
C THR A 231 24.51 10.78 9.29
N ILE A 232 25.75 10.67 8.81
CA ILE A 232 26.69 9.67 9.32
C ILE A 232 26.95 9.84 10.83
N GLY A 233 26.95 11.08 11.33
CA GLY A 233 27.01 11.35 12.77
C GLY A 233 25.81 10.80 13.54
N MET A 234 24.59 10.87 12.97
CA MET A 234 23.42 10.25 13.57
C MET A 234 23.55 8.72 13.57
N MET A 235 23.98 8.12 12.47
CA MET A 235 24.25 6.68 12.37
C MET A 235 25.23 6.23 13.45
N ARG A 236 26.40 6.87 13.57
CA ARG A 236 27.41 6.57 14.61
C ARG A 236 26.82 6.70 16.02
N SER A 237 26.06 7.78 16.27
CA SER A 237 25.48 8.03 17.60
C SER A 237 24.39 7.02 18.00
N VAL A 238 23.64 6.46 17.04
CA VAL A 238 22.50 5.56 17.30
C VAL A 238 22.92 4.10 17.18
N LEU A 239 23.65 3.73 16.15
CA LEU A 239 24.03 2.35 15.84
C LEU A 239 25.42 1.97 16.37
N GLY A 240 26.23 2.95 16.77
CA GLY A 240 27.61 2.76 17.22
C GLY A 240 28.65 3.13 16.15
N GLU A 241 29.87 3.45 16.61
CA GLU A 241 30.98 3.86 15.74
C GLU A 241 31.34 2.76 14.72
N GLU A 242 31.34 1.50 15.14
CA GLU A 242 31.66 0.35 14.29
C GLU A 242 30.74 0.25 13.06
N VAL A 243 29.44 0.49 13.23
CA VAL A 243 28.48 0.51 12.11
C VAL A 243 28.72 1.70 11.21
N GLY A 244 29.04 2.87 11.79
CA GLY A 244 29.39 4.05 11.03
C GLY A 244 30.63 3.85 10.15
N ASP A 245 31.70 3.29 10.73
CA ASP A 245 32.94 2.98 10.02
C ASP A 245 32.69 1.95 8.90
N LEU A 246 31.91 0.90 9.18
CA LEU A 246 31.51 -0.09 8.18
C LEU A 246 30.78 0.56 6.99
N LEU A 247 29.82 1.45 7.24
CA LEU A 247 29.08 2.15 6.18
C LEU A 247 29.98 3.06 5.34
N GLU A 248 31.00 3.67 5.92
CA GLU A 248 32.00 4.44 5.18
C GLU A 248 32.90 3.55 4.33
N THR A 249 33.41 2.45 4.88
CA THR A 249 34.22 1.46 4.15
C THR A 249 33.46 0.85 2.97
N LEU A 250 32.15 0.66 3.10
CA LEU A 250 31.27 0.19 2.04
C LEU A 250 30.93 1.25 0.97
N GLY A 251 31.33 2.51 1.17
CA GLY A 251 30.97 3.61 0.29
C GLY A 251 29.48 3.94 0.30
N CYS A 252 28.78 3.68 1.41
CA CYS A 252 27.35 3.97 1.57
C CYS A 252 27.06 5.42 2.00
N VAL A 253 28.10 6.23 2.23
CA VAL A 253 27.99 7.62 2.70
C VAL A 253 28.20 8.58 1.54
N GLU A 254 27.14 9.33 1.20
CA GLU A 254 27.15 10.36 0.17
C GLU A 254 26.85 11.72 0.79
N ASN A 255 27.74 12.70 0.60
CA ASN A 255 27.60 14.05 1.17
C ASN A 255 27.34 14.03 2.70
N GLY A 256 28.02 13.14 3.42
CA GLY A 256 27.89 12.98 4.87
C GLY A 256 26.57 12.34 5.33
N LYS A 257 25.78 11.76 4.42
CA LYS A 257 24.51 11.09 4.73
C LYS A 257 24.48 9.67 4.15
N VAL A 258 23.73 8.80 4.80
CA VAL A 258 23.38 7.46 4.31
C VAL A 258 21.96 7.51 3.80
N ASN A 259 21.76 7.17 2.53
CA ASN A 259 20.43 7.00 1.94
C ASN A 259 20.03 5.53 2.04
N MET A 260 18.94 5.27 2.76
CA MET A 260 18.51 3.90 3.07
C MET A 260 18.10 3.10 1.83
N THR A 261 17.67 3.78 0.76
CA THR A 261 17.39 3.13 -0.53
C THR A 261 18.67 2.75 -1.26
N HIS A 262 19.71 3.61 -1.27
CA HIS A 262 21.01 3.21 -1.83
C HIS A 262 21.63 2.05 -1.04
N LEU A 263 21.46 2.06 0.29
CA LEU A 263 21.88 0.93 1.13
C LEU A 263 21.15 -0.35 0.71
N ALA A 264 19.82 -0.35 0.62
CA ALA A 264 19.05 -1.51 0.18
C ALA A 264 19.43 -1.99 -1.24
N LEU A 265 19.63 -1.06 -2.19
CA LEU A 265 20.03 -1.35 -3.56
C LEU A 265 21.42 -1.99 -3.65
N ARG A 266 22.37 -1.56 -2.81
CA ARG A 266 23.73 -2.14 -2.74
C ARG A 266 23.67 -3.62 -2.34
N PHE A 267 22.79 -3.95 -1.42
CA PHE A 267 22.70 -5.27 -0.80
C PHE A 267 21.64 -6.19 -1.39
N ALA A 268 21.01 -5.88 -2.53
CA ALA A 268 19.96 -6.73 -3.10
C ALA A 268 20.37 -7.38 -4.43
N ARG A 269 20.12 -8.70 -4.58
CA ARG A 269 20.32 -9.41 -5.87
C ARG A 269 19.26 -9.05 -6.89
N PHE A 270 18.05 -8.75 -6.42
CA PHE A 270 16.91 -8.40 -7.26
C PHE A 270 16.26 -7.14 -6.70
N THR A 271 16.02 -6.16 -7.58
CA THR A 271 15.41 -4.89 -7.23
C THR A 271 14.28 -4.58 -8.18
N ASN A 272 13.15 -4.11 -7.68
CA ASN A 272 12.00 -3.78 -8.52
C ASN A 272 11.23 -2.54 -8.06
N GLY A 273 10.65 -1.85 -9.04
CA GLY A 273 9.51 -0.95 -8.84
C GLY A 273 8.18 -1.70 -8.94
N VAL A 274 7.08 -0.97 -8.75
CA VAL A 274 5.75 -1.52 -8.42
C VAL A 274 4.69 -1.36 -9.52
N ALA A 275 5.13 -0.91 -10.69
CA ALA A 275 4.40 -0.79 -11.95
C ALA A 275 5.41 -0.62 -13.08
N LEU A 276 5.03 -0.87 -14.32
CA LEU A 276 5.93 -0.74 -15.48
C LEU A 276 6.50 0.68 -15.59
N ARG A 277 5.63 1.70 -15.49
CA ARG A 277 6.05 3.10 -15.56
C ARG A 277 6.96 3.47 -14.38
N HIS A 278 6.64 3.00 -13.19
CA HIS A 278 7.44 3.24 -11.99
C HIS A 278 8.83 2.61 -12.09
N GLY A 279 8.97 1.40 -12.64
CA GLY A 279 10.28 0.81 -12.91
C GLY A 279 11.14 1.68 -13.85
N GLY A 280 10.51 2.47 -14.74
CA GLY A 280 11.19 3.53 -15.50
C GLY A 280 11.66 4.68 -14.63
N VAL A 281 10.74 5.27 -13.85
CA VAL A 281 11.03 6.39 -12.94
C VAL A 281 12.13 6.04 -11.92
N SER A 282 12.10 4.83 -11.34
CA SER A 282 13.10 4.39 -10.39
C SER A 282 14.49 4.24 -11.02
N ARG A 283 14.61 3.81 -12.28
CA ARG A 283 15.90 3.75 -13.00
C ARG A 283 16.49 5.13 -13.28
N GLU A 284 15.63 6.11 -13.53
CA GLU A 284 16.04 7.50 -13.69
C GLU A 284 16.53 8.09 -12.35
N MET A 285 15.88 7.72 -11.23
CA MET A 285 16.26 8.19 -9.90
C MET A 285 17.54 7.54 -9.35
N PHE A 286 17.77 6.27 -9.68
CA PHE A 286 18.90 5.47 -9.20
C PHE A 286 19.75 4.95 -10.37
N PRO A 287 20.47 5.85 -11.07
CA PRO A 287 21.29 5.46 -12.22
C PRO A 287 22.37 4.44 -11.79
N GLY A 288 22.62 3.45 -12.65
CA GLY A 288 23.60 2.40 -12.39
C GLY A 288 23.04 1.14 -11.70
N HIS A 289 21.82 1.19 -11.17
CA HIS A 289 21.14 0.01 -10.62
C HIS A 289 20.19 -0.64 -11.63
N ARG A 290 20.18 -1.97 -11.67
CA ARG A 290 19.22 -2.73 -12.48
C ARG A 290 17.91 -2.90 -11.70
N ILE A 291 16.94 -2.03 -11.98
CA ILE A 291 15.61 -2.06 -11.37
C ILE A 291 14.58 -2.61 -12.36
N HIS A 292 13.98 -3.74 -11.98
CA HIS A 292 12.89 -4.39 -12.69
C HIS A 292 11.53 -3.73 -12.35
N ALA A 293 10.45 -4.25 -12.92
CA ALA A 293 9.09 -3.89 -12.52
C ALA A 293 8.31 -5.18 -12.23
N ILE A 294 7.69 -5.23 -11.06
CA ILE A 294 6.66 -6.22 -10.73
C ILE A 294 5.45 -5.38 -10.36
N THR A 295 4.42 -5.39 -11.21
CA THR A 295 3.23 -4.57 -10.97
C THR A 295 2.53 -5.06 -9.71
N ASN A 296 2.01 -4.14 -8.90
CA ASN A 296 1.25 -4.52 -7.71
C ASN A 296 -0.03 -5.32 -8.07
N GLY A 297 -0.53 -6.06 -7.08
CA GLY A 297 -1.86 -6.65 -7.11
C GLY A 297 -2.58 -6.43 -5.78
N VAL A 298 -3.82 -6.86 -5.70
CA VAL A 298 -4.59 -6.89 -4.44
C VAL A 298 -5.18 -8.27 -4.20
N HIS A 299 -5.49 -8.57 -2.94
CA HIS A 299 -5.96 -9.89 -2.54
C HIS A 299 -7.49 -9.99 -2.69
N ALA A 300 -7.96 -10.76 -3.68
CA ALA A 300 -9.39 -10.84 -4.03
C ALA A 300 -10.28 -11.21 -2.84
N ASN A 301 -9.88 -12.21 -2.04
CA ASN A 301 -10.67 -12.66 -0.89
C ASN A 301 -10.81 -11.60 0.22
N THR A 302 -10.00 -10.54 0.21
CA THR A 302 -10.15 -9.40 1.13
C THR A 302 -10.99 -8.28 0.56
N TRP A 303 -10.92 -8.01 -0.75
CA TRP A 303 -11.46 -6.79 -1.34
C TRP A 303 -12.73 -6.96 -2.18
N VAL A 304 -13.10 -8.19 -2.54
CA VAL A 304 -14.42 -8.46 -3.13
C VAL A 304 -15.48 -8.35 -2.02
N GLY A 305 -16.47 -7.49 -2.21
CA GLY A 305 -17.59 -7.29 -1.30
C GLY A 305 -18.48 -8.53 -1.20
N GLU A 306 -19.24 -8.65 -0.11
CA GLU A 306 -20.01 -9.85 0.22
C GLU A 306 -21.02 -10.24 -0.89
N ALA A 307 -21.81 -9.28 -1.38
CA ALA A 307 -22.78 -9.53 -2.44
C ALA A 307 -22.12 -9.98 -3.76
N GLN A 308 -21.00 -9.35 -4.15
CA GLN A 308 -20.20 -9.77 -5.30
C GLN A 308 -19.58 -11.15 -5.08
N ALA A 309 -19.12 -11.45 -3.86
CA ALA A 309 -18.52 -12.75 -3.52
C ALA A 309 -19.54 -13.89 -3.66
N GLU A 310 -20.78 -13.68 -3.20
CA GLU A 310 -21.88 -14.64 -3.36
C GLU A 310 -22.26 -14.83 -4.84
N LEU A 311 -22.28 -13.75 -5.63
CA LEU A 311 -22.48 -13.83 -7.07
C LEU A 311 -21.39 -14.65 -7.74
N PHE A 312 -20.12 -14.41 -7.38
CA PHE A 312 -18.99 -15.16 -7.91
C PHE A 312 -19.00 -16.63 -7.46
N ASP A 313 -19.55 -16.96 -6.30
CA ASP A 313 -19.71 -18.35 -5.87
C ASP A 313 -20.67 -19.13 -6.76
N ARG A 314 -21.73 -18.48 -7.22
CA ARG A 314 -22.72 -19.10 -8.12
C ARG A 314 -22.17 -19.28 -9.53
N HIS A 315 -21.47 -18.28 -10.07
CA HIS A 315 -21.09 -18.23 -11.49
C HIS A 315 -19.62 -18.57 -11.78
N LEU A 316 -18.73 -18.38 -10.81
CA LEU A 316 -17.27 -18.52 -10.93
C LEU A 316 -16.72 -19.49 -9.86
N SER A 317 -17.39 -20.65 -9.71
CA SER A 317 -17.05 -21.66 -8.70
C SER A 317 -15.53 -21.93 -8.62
N GLY A 318 -14.97 -21.72 -7.43
CA GLY A 318 -13.54 -21.88 -7.16
C GLY A 318 -12.70 -20.60 -7.20
N TRP A 319 -13.30 -19.44 -7.52
CA TRP A 319 -12.57 -18.15 -7.62
C TRP A 319 -11.76 -17.81 -6.36
N ARG A 320 -12.24 -18.17 -5.16
CA ARG A 320 -11.50 -17.93 -3.92
C ARG A 320 -10.16 -18.64 -3.83
N LYS A 321 -10.02 -19.78 -4.51
CA LYS A 321 -8.75 -20.53 -4.61
C LYS A 321 -7.95 -20.14 -5.83
N ASN A 322 -8.64 -19.73 -6.90
CA ASN A 322 -8.03 -19.31 -8.15
C ASN A 322 -8.68 -18.01 -8.65
N PRO A 323 -8.19 -16.84 -8.21
CA PRO A 323 -8.81 -15.57 -8.54
C PRO A 323 -8.72 -15.20 -10.03
N PHE A 324 -7.89 -15.90 -10.82
CA PHE A 324 -7.88 -15.74 -12.28
C PHE A 324 -9.20 -16.13 -12.95
N LEU A 325 -10.07 -16.87 -12.26
CA LEU A 325 -11.41 -17.20 -12.75
C LEU A 325 -12.31 -15.96 -12.93
N LEU A 326 -11.96 -14.82 -12.31
CA LEU A 326 -12.65 -13.54 -12.55
C LEU A 326 -12.68 -13.14 -14.04
N ARG A 327 -11.74 -13.62 -14.87
CA ARG A 327 -11.75 -13.41 -16.33
C ARG A 327 -13.03 -13.90 -17.02
N HIS A 328 -13.76 -14.82 -16.39
CA HIS A 328 -15.01 -15.36 -16.90
C HIS A 328 -16.24 -14.53 -16.47
N ALA A 329 -16.05 -13.41 -15.76
CA ALA A 329 -17.13 -12.51 -15.34
C ALA A 329 -17.96 -11.94 -16.50
N VAL A 330 -17.41 -11.95 -17.73
CA VAL A 330 -18.16 -11.60 -18.95
C VAL A 330 -19.43 -12.42 -19.15
N ALA A 331 -19.50 -13.62 -18.56
CA ALA A 331 -20.65 -14.53 -18.65
C ALA A 331 -21.71 -14.34 -17.54
N ILE A 332 -21.42 -13.57 -16.48
CA ILE A 332 -22.35 -13.37 -15.34
C ILE A 332 -23.54 -12.53 -15.78
N PRO A 333 -24.82 -12.96 -15.67
CA PRO A 333 -26.00 -12.18 -16.05
C PRO A 333 -26.00 -10.72 -15.53
N THR A 334 -26.37 -9.75 -16.38
CA THR A 334 -26.18 -8.31 -16.11
C THR A 334 -27.13 -7.82 -15.03
N ASP A 335 -28.34 -8.38 -15.01
CA ASP A 335 -29.35 -8.19 -13.98
C ASP A 335 -28.86 -8.69 -12.61
N GLU A 336 -28.26 -9.88 -12.54
CA GLU A 336 -27.69 -10.41 -11.29
C GLU A 336 -26.49 -9.57 -10.81
N LEU A 337 -25.63 -9.11 -11.74
CA LEU A 337 -24.50 -8.23 -11.40
C LEU A 337 -24.98 -6.89 -10.84
N ARG A 338 -25.99 -6.28 -11.46
CA ARG A 338 -26.58 -5.03 -10.97
C ARG A 338 -27.26 -5.21 -9.61
N ALA A 339 -27.93 -6.34 -9.39
CA ALA A 339 -28.55 -6.64 -8.10
C ALA A 339 -27.50 -6.75 -6.98
N ALA A 340 -26.42 -7.52 -7.19
CA ALA A 340 -25.33 -7.63 -6.23
C ALA A 340 -24.65 -6.26 -5.98
N HIS A 341 -24.49 -5.44 -7.02
CA HIS A 341 -23.96 -4.09 -6.87
C HIS A 341 -24.90 -3.18 -6.06
N ALA A 342 -26.21 -3.25 -6.28
CA ALA A 342 -27.19 -2.48 -5.52
C ALA A 342 -27.12 -2.79 -4.01
N GLU A 343 -26.94 -4.06 -3.62
CA GLU A 343 -26.75 -4.44 -2.21
C GLU A 343 -25.47 -3.82 -1.60
N SER A 344 -24.38 -3.81 -2.36
CA SER A 344 -23.12 -3.16 -1.95
C SER A 344 -23.27 -1.64 -1.84
N ARG A 345 -24.03 -0.99 -2.74
CA ARG A 345 -24.38 0.44 -2.63
C ARG A 345 -25.19 0.72 -1.37
N ASP A 346 -26.19 -0.10 -1.06
CA ASP A 346 -27.02 0.06 0.13
C ASP A 346 -26.21 -0.10 1.43
N ALA A 347 -25.22 -1.01 1.44
CA ALA A 347 -24.29 -1.12 2.56
C ALA A 347 -23.44 0.15 2.74
N LEU A 348 -22.92 0.71 1.64
CA LEU A 348 -22.17 1.96 1.67
C LEU A 348 -23.03 3.14 2.13
N PHE A 349 -24.25 3.28 1.61
CA PHE A 349 -25.15 4.38 1.95
C PHE A 349 -25.59 4.32 3.41
N ARG A 350 -25.85 3.13 3.95
CA ARG A 350 -26.10 2.94 5.38
C ARG A 350 -24.91 3.39 6.23
N GLU A 351 -23.68 3.10 5.82
CA GLU A 351 -22.49 3.55 6.53
C GLU A 351 -22.32 5.08 6.45
N VAL A 352 -22.60 5.68 5.29
CA VAL A 352 -22.58 7.15 5.13
C VAL A 352 -23.61 7.81 6.04
N HIS A 353 -24.85 7.31 6.05
CA HIS A 353 -25.91 7.81 6.93
C HIS A 353 -25.54 7.63 8.40
N ARG A 354 -25.03 6.47 8.79
CA ARG A 354 -24.59 6.19 10.17
C ARG A 354 -23.49 7.15 10.64
N ARG A 355 -22.57 7.53 9.76
CA ARG A 355 -21.44 8.43 10.11
C ARG A 355 -21.80 9.90 10.07
N THR A 356 -22.67 10.31 9.15
CA THR A 356 -22.84 11.73 8.79
C THR A 356 -24.27 12.24 8.92
N GLY A 357 -25.25 11.34 9.11
CA GLY A 357 -26.68 11.63 9.05
C GLY A 357 -27.21 11.96 7.65
N ARG A 358 -26.33 12.03 6.63
CA ARG A 358 -26.73 12.35 5.26
C ARG A 358 -27.28 11.12 4.54
N GLU A 359 -28.39 11.31 3.85
CA GLU A 359 -28.96 10.31 2.96
C GLU A 359 -28.41 10.48 1.56
N LEU A 360 -27.92 9.37 1.00
CA LEU A 360 -27.50 9.28 -0.39
C LEU A 360 -28.62 8.64 -1.21
N SER A 361 -28.75 9.03 -2.47
CA SER A 361 -29.84 8.59 -3.33
C SER A 361 -29.37 7.49 -4.30
N PRO A 362 -30.14 6.39 -4.45
CA PRO A 362 -29.80 5.32 -5.37
C PRO A 362 -29.89 5.73 -6.84
N ASP A 363 -30.62 6.80 -7.17
CA ASP A 363 -30.79 7.29 -8.55
C ASP A 363 -29.62 8.19 -9.01
N ARG A 364 -28.66 8.49 -8.12
CA ARG A 364 -27.48 9.30 -8.44
C ARG A 364 -26.26 8.41 -8.62
N LEU A 365 -25.41 8.75 -9.59
CA LEU A 365 -24.10 8.12 -9.72
C LEU A 365 -23.25 8.49 -8.48
N THR A 366 -22.70 7.50 -7.79
CA THR A 366 -21.82 7.68 -6.63
C THR A 366 -20.35 7.64 -7.05
N MET A 367 -19.74 8.81 -7.20
CA MET A 367 -18.32 8.92 -7.52
C MET A 367 -17.50 8.99 -6.23
N VAL A 368 -16.43 8.19 -6.13
CA VAL A 368 -15.60 8.11 -4.92
C VAL A 368 -14.17 8.54 -5.18
N PHE A 369 -13.65 9.41 -4.31
CA PHE A 369 -12.25 9.76 -4.20
C PHE A 369 -11.75 9.40 -2.79
N ALA A 370 -11.09 8.25 -2.63
CA ALA A 370 -10.66 7.77 -1.32
C ALA A 370 -9.16 7.42 -1.27
N ARG A 371 -8.33 8.37 -0.83
CA ARG A 371 -6.86 8.24 -0.80
C ARG A 371 -6.25 9.15 0.28
N ARG A 372 -4.99 8.91 0.64
CA ARG A 372 -4.19 9.86 1.44
C ARG A 372 -4.28 11.28 0.83
N ALA A 373 -4.61 12.26 1.66
CA ALA A 373 -4.63 13.66 1.25
C ALA A 373 -3.19 14.16 1.18
N ALA A 374 -2.68 14.29 -0.04
CA ALA A 374 -1.34 14.80 -0.33
C ALA A 374 -1.39 15.67 -1.60
N PRO A 375 -0.54 16.70 -1.73
CA PRO A 375 -0.58 17.65 -2.86
C PRO A 375 -0.62 17.00 -4.24
N TYR A 376 0.21 15.98 -4.46
CA TYR A 376 0.29 15.30 -5.75
C TYR A 376 -0.94 14.45 -6.08
N LYS A 377 -1.83 14.13 -5.12
CA LYS A 377 -3.08 13.40 -5.39
C LYS A 377 -4.20 14.32 -5.93
N ARG A 378 -4.04 15.63 -5.77
CA ARG A 378 -4.92 16.69 -6.28
C ARG A 378 -6.40 16.51 -5.93
N ALA A 379 -6.70 16.12 -4.69
CA ALA A 379 -8.07 15.93 -4.20
C ALA A 379 -8.95 17.17 -4.41
N ALA A 380 -8.40 18.37 -4.20
CA ALA A 380 -9.12 19.64 -4.36
C ALA A 380 -9.33 20.05 -5.83
N LEU A 381 -8.58 19.49 -6.80
CA LEU A 381 -8.72 19.84 -8.21
C LEU A 381 -10.13 19.53 -8.72
N VAL A 382 -10.66 18.38 -8.32
CA VAL A 382 -12.01 17.90 -8.68
C VAL A 382 -13.10 18.88 -8.28
N VAL A 383 -12.93 19.61 -7.17
CA VAL A 383 -13.91 20.57 -6.64
C VAL A 383 -13.49 22.03 -6.86
N SER A 384 -12.41 22.27 -7.60
CA SER A 384 -11.84 23.62 -7.78
C SER A 384 -12.76 24.59 -8.50
N ARG A 385 -13.69 24.08 -9.33
CA ARG A 385 -14.68 24.88 -10.10
C ARG A 385 -16.10 24.34 -9.85
N PRO A 386 -16.72 24.66 -8.70
CA PRO A 386 -18.01 24.10 -8.30
C PRO A 386 -19.14 24.40 -9.31
N ASP A 387 -19.13 25.58 -9.95
CA ASP A 387 -20.16 25.94 -10.95
C ASP A 387 -20.12 25.03 -12.18
N ARG A 388 -18.93 24.61 -12.60
CA ARG A 388 -18.75 23.66 -13.71
C ARG A 388 -19.26 22.27 -13.32
N LEU A 389 -19.04 21.82 -12.08
CA LEU A 389 -19.62 20.56 -11.61
C LEU A 389 -21.15 20.61 -11.56
N ARG A 390 -21.74 21.74 -11.15
CA ARG A 390 -23.21 21.91 -11.20
C ARG A 390 -23.74 21.86 -12.62
N GLU A 391 -23.01 22.40 -13.59
CA GLU A 391 -23.36 22.30 -15.01
C GLU A 391 -23.32 20.85 -15.51
N VAL A 392 -22.29 20.07 -15.14
CA VAL A 392 -22.20 18.63 -15.43
C VAL A 392 -23.44 17.89 -14.92
N VAL A 393 -23.86 18.18 -13.69
CA VAL A 393 -25.07 17.55 -13.13
C VAL A 393 -26.33 17.91 -13.92
N ARG A 394 -26.47 19.18 -14.32
CA ARG A 394 -27.62 19.65 -15.10
C ARG A 394 -27.68 19.03 -16.51
N ARG A 395 -26.54 18.76 -17.13
CA ARG A 395 -26.45 18.32 -18.53
C ARG A 395 -26.31 16.80 -18.68
N GLY A 396 -25.47 16.18 -17.85
CA GLY A 396 -25.14 14.75 -17.92
C GLY A 396 -26.02 13.86 -17.03
N GLY A 397 -26.61 14.41 -15.97
CA GLY A 397 -27.47 13.67 -15.03
C GLY A 397 -26.98 13.73 -13.57
N PRO A 398 -27.77 13.21 -12.62
CA PRO A 398 -27.50 13.41 -11.20
C PRO A 398 -26.25 12.68 -10.71
N LEU A 399 -25.46 13.39 -9.89
CA LEU A 399 -24.18 12.95 -9.32
C LEU A 399 -24.16 13.20 -7.81
N GLN A 400 -23.48 12.32 -7.09
CA GLN A 400 -23.07 12.52 -5.71
C GLN A 400 -21.61 12.06 -5.53
N ILE A 401 -20.89 12.70 -4.60
CA ILE A 401 -19.45 12.52 -4.45
C ILE A 401 -19.13 12.14 -3.01
N ILE A 402 -18.33 11.10 -2.83
CA ILE A 402 -17.78 10.72 -1.52
C ILE A 402 -16.26 10.90 -1.53
N TYR A 403 -15.76 11.66 -0.58
CA TYR A 403 -14.35 11.74 -0.25
C TYR A 403 -14.04 10.91 1.00
N ALA A 404 -12.85 10.32 1.04
CA ALA A 404 -12.29 9.77 2.26
C ALA A 404 -10.76 9.82 2.21
N GLY A 405 -10.12 9.92 3.37
CA GLY A 405 -8.66 9.93 3.43
C GLY A 405 -8.12 10.69 4.62
N LYS A 406 -6.85 10.42 4.92
CA LYS A 406 -6.11 11.07 6.01
C LYS A 406 -4.97 11.90 5.41
N ALA A 407 -4.72 13.08 5.96
CA ALA A 407 -3.47 13.83 5.73
C ALA A 407 -2.45 13.43 6.81
N HIS A 408 -1.16 13.35 6.47
CA HIS A 408 -0.14 13.09 7.48
C HIS A 408 -0.15 14.19 8.57
N PRO A 409 0.10 13.91 9.86
CA PRO A 409 -0.04 14.92 10.92
C PRO A 409 0.85 16.15 10.73
N ARG A 410 1.98 15.99 10.01
CA ARG A 410 2.92 17.05 9.63
C ARG A 410 2.74 17.61 8.20
N ASP A 411 1.78 17.10 7.44
CA ASP A 411 1.48 17.56 6.08
C ASP A 411 0.37 18.62 6.10
N GLU A 412 0.73 19.84 6.49
CA GLU A 412 -0.20 20.97 6.52
C GLU A 412 -0.86 21.24 5.15
N PRO A 413 -0.13 21.19 4.01
CA PRO A 413 -0.77 21.25 2.70
C PRO A 413 -1.84 20.18 2.50
N GLY A 414 -1.58 18.94 2.91
CA GLY A 414 -2.55 17.84 2.90
C GLY A 414 -3.82 18.14 3.72
N LYS A 415 -3.66 18.73 4.92
CA LYS A 415 -4.79 19.11 5.78
C LYS A 415 -5.63 20.23 5.18
N GLU A 416 -5.00 21.23 4.55
CA GLU A 416 -5.73 22.31 3.88
C GLU A 416 -6.51 21.80 2.67
N LEU A 417 -6.02 20.78 1.95
CA LEU A 417 -6.80 20.13 0.88
C LEU A 417 -8.09 19.49 1.41
N ILE A 418 -8.04 18.80 2.56
CA ILE A 418 -9.24 18.23 3.20
C ILE A 418 -10.22 19.36 3.53
N ARG A 419 -9.69 20.42 4.15
CA ARG A 419 -10.46 21.59 4.55
C ARG A 419 -11.18 22.25 3.37
N GLN A 420 -10.47 22.44 2.27
CA GLN A 420 -11.02 23.00 1.03
C GLN A 420 -12.14 22.12 0.49
N VAL A 421 -11.94 20.80 0.40
CA VAL A 421 -12.96 19.87 -0.10
C VAL A 421 -14.24 19.91 0.75
N VAL A 422 -14.10 19.88 2.08
CA VAL A 422 -15.25 19.94 3.00
C VAL A 422 -16.01 21.26 2.83
N ARG A 423 -15.31 22.40 2.81
CA ARG A 423 -15.90 23.72 2.61
C ARG A 423 -16.65 23.83 1.29
N THR A 424 -16.01 23.46 0.19
CA THR A 424 -16.67 23.48 -1.12
C THR A 424 -17.88 22.54 -1.15
N GLY A 425 -17.81 21.40 -0.47
CA GLY A 425 -18.95 20.49 -0.31
C GLY A 425 -20.16 21.12 0.37
N HIS A 426 -19.96 22.01 1.33
CA HIS A 426 -21.06 22.77 1.95
C HIS A 426 -21.70 23.77 0.98
N ASP A 427 -20.90 24.35 0.08
CA ASP A 427 -21.38 25.37 -0.88
C ASP A 427 -22.13 24.76 -2.07
N LEU A 428 -21.92 23.48 -2.40
CA LEU A 428 -22.47 22.85 -3.61
C LEU A 428 -24.01 22.74 -3.62
N GLY A 429 -24.67 22.77 -2.46
CA GLY A 429 -26.13 22.70 -2.32
C GLY A 429 -26.69 21.28 -2.45
N GLU A 430 -28.02 21.15 -2.58
CA GLU A 430 -28.71 19.85 -2.60
C GLU A 430 -28.63 19.12 -3.95
N ASP A 431 -28.40 19.86 -5.05
CA ASP A 431 -28.31 19.30 -6.40
C ASP A 431 -27.06 18.43 -6.60
N LEU A 432 -25.98 18.71 -5.86
CA LEU A 432 -24.74 17.93 -5.88
C LEU A 432 -24.28 17.65 -4.44
N SER A 433 -24.67 16.48 -3.93
CA SER A 433 -24.25 16.05 -2.59
C SER A 433 -22.78 15.65 -2.61
N LEU A 434 -21.97 16.31 -1.78
CA LEU A 434 -20.59 15.92 -1.50
C LEU A 434 -20.44 15.61 -0.01
N VAL A 435 -19.94 14.43 0.33
CA VAL A 435 -19.68 14.00 1.70
C VAL A 435 -18.20 13.65 1.87
N TYR A 436 -17.60 14.10 2.98
CA TYR A 436 -16.27 13.65 3.39
C TYR A 436 -16.43 12.68 4.57
N LEU A 437 -15.93 11.45 4.43
CA LEU A 437 -15.94 10.45 5.48
C LEU A 437 -14.60 10.45 6.22
N GLU A 438 -14.67 10.77 7.52
CA GLU A 438 -13.51 10.75 8.40
C GLU A 438 -13.08 9.32 8.77
N ASP A 439 -11.84 9.23 9.23
CA ASP A 439 -11.19 8.05 9.77
C ASP A 439 -11.17 6.86 8.81
N TYR A 440 -10.72 7.14 7.58
CA TYR A 440 -10.53 6.12 6.54
C TYR A 440 -9.57 5.00 6.96
N ASP A 441 -10.07 3.77 6.91
CA ASP A 441 -9.39 2.53 7.28
C ASP A 441 -9.72 1.41 6.26
N MET A 442 -9.27 0.18 6.52
CA MET A 442 -9.52 -0.97 5.63
C MET A 442 -11.01 -1.31 5.51
N ARG A 443 -11.77 -1.32 6.61
CA ARG A 443 -13.22 -1.60 6.59
C ARG A 443 -13.96 -0.58 5.72
N LEU A 444 -13.73 0.72 5.94
CA LEU A 444 -14.35 1.75 5.12
C LEU A 444 -13.86 1.68 3.67
N GLY A 445 -12.57 1.37 3.46
CA GLY A 445 -12.01 1.09 2.13
C GLY A 445 -12.78 0.00 1.38
N GLY A 446 -13.08 -1.12 2.03
CA GLY A 446 -13.84 -2.22 1.43
C GLY A 446 -15.24 -1.80 1.00
N LEU A 447 -15.97 -1.08 1.88
CA LEU A 447 -17.30 -0.54 1.56
C LEU A 447 -17.25 0.45 0.39
N LEU A 448 -16.26 1.34 0.37
CA LEU A 448 -16.11 2.33 -0.69
C LEU A 448 -15.79 1.67 -2.04
N THR A 449 -14.87 0.69 -2.07
CA THR A 449 -14.49 0.02 -3.31
C THR A 449 -15.54 -0.96 -3.84
N ALA A 450 -16.45 -1.44 -2.98
CA ALA A 450 -17.54 -2.33 -3.38
C ALA A 450 -18.83 -1.59 -3.74
N GLY A 451 -19.13 -0.47 -3.05
CA GLY A 451 -20.40 0.25 -3.17
C GLY A 451 -20.35 1.55 -3.98
N SER A 452 -19.20 2.00 -4.48
CA SER A 452 -19.12 3.15 -5.39
C SER A 452 -19.60 2.79 -6.79
N ASP A 453 -20.09 3.76 -7.56
CA ASP A 453 -20.38 3.55 -8.99
C ASP A 453 -19.17 3.89 -9.86
N LEU A 454 -18.39 4.91 -9.51
CA LEU A 454 -17.20 5.33 -10.25
C LEU A 454 -16.02 5.62 -9.32
N TRP A 455 -14.85 5.06 -9.61
CA TRP A 455 -13.63 5.31 -8.84
C TRP A 455 -12.77 6.42 -9.48
N LEU A 456 -12.60 7.56 -8.81
CA LEU A 456 -11.92 8.74 -9.36
C LEU A 456 -10.49 8.87 -8.83
N ASN A 457 -9.52 9.06 -9.73
CA ASN A 457 -8.14 9.41 -9.36
C ASN A 457 -7.55 10.54 -10.22
N MET A 458 -7.05 11.58 -9.58
CA MET A 458 -6.43 12.74 -10.25
C MET A 458 -4.95 12.94 -9.86
N PRO A 459 -4.09 11.90 -9.81
CA PRO A 459 -2.69 12.10 -9.43
C PRO A 459 -1.95 12.97 -10.45
N ARG A 460 -1.00 13.76 -9.97
CA ARG A 460 -0.05 14.49 -10.82
C ARG A 460 0.97 13.51 -11.38
N LYS A 461 1.07 13.39 -12.71
CA LYS A 461 2.06 12.56 -13.41
C LYS A 461 3.50 13.04 -13.12
N PRO A 462 4.51 12.15 -13.02
CA PRO A 462 4.46 10.70 -12.85
C PRO A 462 4.56 10.29 -11.37
N LEU A 463 3.84 10.99 -10.48
CA LEU A 463 3.99 10.86 -9.02
C LEU A 463 3.12 9.73 -8.43
N GLU A 464 2.36 9.01 -9.25
CA GLU A 464 1.72 7.76 -8.87
C GLU A 464 2.60 6.56 -9.23
N ALA A 465 3.22 5.92 -8.22
CA ALA A 465 4.01 4.72 -8.46
C ALA A 465 3.17 3.53 -8.99
N SER A 466 1.96 3.35 -8.47
CA SER A 466 1.07 2.26 -8.90
C SER A 466 -0.38 2.66 -8.61
N GLY A 467 -0.92 2.29 -7.44
CA GLY A 467 -2.25 2.69 -6.98
C GLY A 467 -3.20 1.50 -6.86
N THR A 468 -3.12 0.78 -5.74
CA THR A 468 -3.90 -0.45 -5.52
C THR A 468 -5.41 -0.23 -5.32
N SER A 469 -5.86 0.99 -5.00
CA SER A 469 -7.27 1.21 -4.68
C SER A 469 -8.21 1.09 -5.87
N GLY A 470 -7.77 1.48 -7.08
CA GLY A 470 -8.54 1.25 -8.30
C GLY A 470 -8.61 -0.24 -8.68
N MET A 471 -7.58 -1.03 -8.36
CA MET A 471 -7.58 -2.48 -8.56
C MET A 471 -8.66 -3.16 -7.70
N LYS A 472 -8.83 -2.71 -6.44
CA LYS A 472 -9.88 -3.20 -5.53
C LYS A 472 -11.28 -2.86 -6.04
N ALA A 473 -11.45 -1.63 -6.51
CA ALA A 473 -12.71 -1.20 -7.11
C ALA A 473 -13.06 -2.05 -8.34
N ALA A 474 -12.08 -2.31 -9.20
CA ALA A 474 -12.27 -3.14 -10.40
C ALA A 474 -12.71 -4.58 -10.10
N MET A 475 -12.25 -5.19 -9.00
CA MET A 475 -12.70 -6.53 -8.57
C MET A 475 -14.19 -6.59 -8.23
N ASN A 476 -14.78 -5.45 -7.87
CA ASN A 476 -16.20 -5.32 -7.57
C ASN A 476 -17.02 -4.84 -8.78
N GLY A 477 -16.39 -4.70 -9.96
CA GLY A 477 -17.03 -4.18 -11.16
C GLY A 477 -17.10 -2.67 -11.24
N ILE A 478 -16.31 -1.95 -10.45
CA ILE A 478 -16.35 -0.49 -10.45
C ILE A 478 -15.33 0.06 -11.46
N PRO A 479 -15.76 0.76 -12.53
CA PRO A 479 -14.85 1.40 -13.47
C PRO A 479 -14.09 2.57 -12.84
N SER A 480 -12.91 2.86 -13.38
CA SER A 480 -12.12 4.02 -12.97
C SER A 480 -12.24 5.18 -13.96
N LEU A 481 -12.28 6.40 -13.46
CA LEU A 481 -11.96 7.62 -14.20
C LEU A 481 -10.65 8.16 -13.64
N SER A 482 -9.57 8.11 -14.42
CA SER A 482 -8.25 8.46 -13.89
C SER A 482 -7.32 9.08 -14.91
N ILE A 483 -6.40 9.89 -14.41
CA ILE A 483 -5.18 10.27 -15.11
C ILE A 483 -4.38 9.00 -15.45
N LEU A 484 -3.80 8.93 -16.64
CA LEU A 484 -2.92 7.84 -17.08
C LEU A 484 -1.57 7.94 -16.37
N ASP A 485 -1.51 7.42 -15.14
CA ASP A 485 -0.30 7.26 -14.33
C ASP A 485 -0.37 5.97 -13.49
N GLY A 486 0.77 5.49 -13.01
CA GLY A 486 0.86 4.28 -12.19
C GLY A 486 0.22 3.05 -12.86
N TRP A 487 -0.62 2.34 -12.12
CA TRP A 487 -1.28 1.11 -12.58
C TRP A 487 -2.28 1.36 -13.72
N TRP A 488 -2.83 2.58 -13.81
CA TRP A 488 -3.88 2.87 -14.76
C TRP A 488 -3.38 2.84 -16.21
N ILE A 489 -2.08 3.08 -16.43
CA ILE A 489 -1.44 2.87 -17.73
C ILE A 489 -1.58 1.42 -18.20
N GLU A 490 -1.57 0.47 -17.27
CA GLU A 490 -1.63 -0.98 -17.55
C GLU A 490 -3.07 -1.49 -17.60
N GLY A 491 -3.98 -0.88 -16.82
CA GLY A 491 -5.39 -1.31 -16.68
C GLY A 491 -6.41 -0.54 -17.50
N HIS A 492 -6.03 0.56 -18.16
CA HIS A 492 -6.93 1.37 -18.95
C HIS A 492 -7.22 0.75 -20.31
N VAL A 493 -8.51 0.57 -20.60
CA VAL A 493 -9.05 0.35 -21.93
C VAL A 493 -10.28 1.24 -22.05
N GLU A 494 -10.18 2.29 -22.87
CA GLU A 494 -11.19 3.35 -22.97
C GLU A 494 -12.58 2.80 -23.24
N GLY A 495 -13.54 3.14 -22.38
CA GLY A 495 -14.94 2.71 -22.49
C GLY A 495 -15.18 1.23 -22.16
N VAL A 496 -14.15 0.47 -21.81
CA VAL A 496 -14.24 -0.97 -21.49
C VAL A 496 -13.95 -1.21 -20.02
N THR A 497 -12.84 -0.69 -19.48
CA THR A 497 -12.50 -0.81 -18.06
C THR A 497 -12.69 0.49 -17.27
N GLY A 498 -13.04 1.56 -17.98
CA GLY A 498 -13.18 2.91 -17.47
C GLY A 498 -12.71 3.93 -18.49
N TRP A 499 -12.32 5.10 -18.00
CA TRP A 499 -11.99 6.24 -18.85
C TRP A 499 -10.71 6.94 -18.39
N ALA A 500 -9.91 7.35 -19.37
CA ALA A 500 -8.81 8.24 -19.11
C ALA A 500 -9.30 9.69 -19.05
N VAL A 501 -8.77 10.45 -18.09
CA VAL A 501 -8.97 11.90 -18.05
C VAL A 501 -8.26 12.58 -19.21
N ASP A 502 -7.16 12.02 -19.67
CA ASP A 502 -6.28 12.63 -20.66
C ASP A 502 -5.82 11.57 -21.67
N GLU A 503 -5.56 11.94 -22.92
CA GLU A 503 -5.33 10.97 -24.01
C GLU A 503 -4.02 10.17 -23.86
N SER A 504 -3.06 10.70 -23.10
CA SER A 504 -1.74 10.08 -22.97
C SER A 504 -1.08 10.36 -21.62
N TRP A 505 -0.33 9.35 -21.12
CA TRP A 505 0.57 9.51 -19.98
C TRP A 505 1.77 10.43 -20.27
N ARG A 506 2.01 10.78 -21.54
CA ARG A 506 3.06 11.70 -21.98
C ARG A 506 2.59 13.15 -22.09
N SER A 507 1.28 13.41 -22.02
CA SER A 507 0.73 14.75 -22.08
C SER A 507 1.30 15.61 -20.95
N PRO A 508 1.69 16.87 -21.22
CA PRO A 508 2.12 17.81 -20.18
C PRO A 508 1.10 17.89 -19.05
N VAL A 509 1.58 18.10 -17.82
CA VAL A 509 0.70 18.33 -16.68
C VAL A 509 0.13 19.74 -16.78
N ASP A 510 -1.18 19.84 -16.95
CA ASP A 510 -1.94 21.07 -16.96
C ASP A 510 -3.23 20.84 -16.15
N ASP A 511 -3.31 21.46 -14.96
CA ASP A 511 -4.41 21.24 -14.04
C ASP A 511 -5.76 21.75 -14.62
N GLU A 512 -5.75 22.82 -15.42
CA GLU A 512 -6.96 23.36 -16.05
C GLU A 512 -7.46 22.44 -17.15
N HIS A 513 -6.56 22.04 -18.06
CA HIS A 513 -6.90 21.10 -19.14
C HIS A 513 -7.40 19.76 -18.59
N GLU A 514 -6.71 19.20 -17.59
CA GLU A 514 -7.07 17.90 -17.01
C GLU A 514 -8.40 17.98 -16.25
N PHE A 515 -8.71 19.11 -15.57
CA PHE A 515 -10.02 19.33 -14.98
C PHE A 515 -11.12 19.40 -16.04
N ASP A 516 -10.93 20.21 -17.09
CA ASP A 516 -11.93 20.37 -18.15
C ASP A 516 -12.14 19.07 -18.94
N SER A 517 -11.11 18.25 -19.08
CA SER A 517 -11.20 16.93 -19.69
C SER A 517 -11.95 15.92 -18.82
N MET A 518 -11.69 15.92 -17.50
CA MET A 518 -12.48 15.12 -16.54
C MET A 518 -13.96 15.50 -16.60
N VAL A 519 -14.27 16.80 -16.59
CA VAL A 519 -15.63 17.35 -16.69
C VAL A 519 -16.32 16.90 -17.97
N ARG A 520 -15.67 17.06 -19.14
CA ARG A 520 -16.22 16.59 -20.42
C ARG A 520 -16.47 15.09 -20.42
N LYS A 521 -15.55 14.29 -19.88
CA LYS A 521 -15.73 12.84 -19.79
C LYS A 521 -16.93 12.46 -18.94
N LEU A 522 -17.14 13.14 -17.81
CA LEU A 522 -18.31 12.94 -16.97
C LEU A 522 -19.60 13.32 -17.69
N GLU A 523 -19.63 14.50 -18.31
CA GLU A 523 -20.81 15.08 -18.95
C GLU A 523 -21.23 14.33 -20.22
N ASP A 524 -20.28 14.05 -21.12
CA ASP A 524 -20.56 13.57 -22.47
C ASP A 524 -20.56 12.03 -22.57
N THR A 525 -20.02 11.33 -21.57
CA THR A 525 -19.80 9.88 -21.63
C THR A 525 -20.30 9.14 -20.41
N VAL A 526 -19.75 9.42 -19.22
CA VAL A 526 -19.97 8.58 -18.04
C VAL A 526 -21.40 8.70 -17.51
N LEU A 527 -21.89 9.92 -17.29
CA LEU A 527 -23.24 10.13 -16.74
C LEU A 527 -24.33 9.72 -17.75
N PRO A 528 -24.25 10.06 -19.05
CA PRO A 528 -25.21 9.57 -20.04
C PRO A 528 -25.26 8.04 -20.12
N LEU A 529 -24.11 7.34 -20.04
CA LEU A 529 -24.07 5.88 -20.05
C LEU A 529 -24.74 5.30 -18.79
N PHE A 530 -24.38 5.80 -17.61
CA PHE A 530 -24.92 5.30 -16.34
C PHE A 530 -26.44 5.47 -16.24
N HIS A 531 -26.96 6.64 -16.61
CA HIS A 531 -28.38 6.97 -16.48
C HIS A 531 -29.23 6.49 -17.66
N GLY A 532 -28.65 6.44 -18.86
CA GLY A 532 -29.37 6.17 -20.11
C GLY A 532 -29.27 4.73 -20.62
N ASP A 533 -28.23 3.98 -20.23
CA ASP A 533 -27.99 2.61 -20.71
C ASP A 533 -27.45 1.68 -19.59
N PRO A 534 -28.35 1.16 -18.73
CA PRO A 534 -27.97 0.25 -17.65
C PRO A 534 -27.36 -1.08 -18.12
N GLU A 535 -27.62 -1.52 -19.35
CA GLU A 535 -26.99 -2.72 -19.93
C GLU A 535 -25.55 -2.41 -20.37
N GLY A 536 -25.34 -1.28 -21.06
CA GLY A 536 -24.02 -0.78 -21.41
C GLY A 536 -23.15 -0.55 -20.19
N TRP A 537 -23.69 0.04 -19.12
CA TRP A 537 -22.96 0.19 -17.85
C TRP A 537 -22.58 -1.16 -17.24
N ALA A 538 -23.53 -2.11 -17.18
CA ALA A 538 -23.25 -3.45 -16.66
C ALA A 538 -22.20 -4.19 -17.51
N HIS A 539 -22.13 -3.94 -18.81
CA HIS A 539 -21.06 -4.46 -19.67
C HIS A 539 -19.67 -3.92 -19.29
N VAL A 540 -19.57 -2.62 -18.99
CA VAL A 540 -18.34 -2.01 -18.44
C VAL A 540 -17.98 -2.68 -17.12
N MET A 541 -18.95 -2.85 -16.21
CA MET A 541 -18.71 -3.52 -14.92
C MET A 541 -18.14 -4.94 -15.08
N ARG A 542 -18.74 -5.76 -15.96
CA ARG A 542 -18.21 -7.11 -16.26
C ARG A 542 -16.80 -7.07 -16.81
N SER A 543 -16.52 -6.13 -17.70
CA SER A 543 -15.22 -5.96 -18.34
C SER A 543 -14.16 -5.52 -17.34
N CYS A 544 -14.50 -4.64 -16.39
CA CYS A 544 -13.64 -4.29 -15.25
C CYS A 544 -13.24 -5.52 -14.45
N ILE A 545 -14.19 -6.38 -14.08
CA ILE A 545 -13.91 -7.62 -13.32
C ILE A 545 -13.04 -8.55 -14.16
N ALA A 546 -13.41 -8.77 -15.43
CA ALA A 546 -12.78 -9.75 -16.28
C ALA A 546 -11.35 -9.39 -16.71
N LEU A 547 -11.09 -8.11 -16.98
CA LEU A 547 -9.77 -7.64 -17.41
C LEU A 547 -8.94 -7.20 -16.23
N ASN A 548 -9.41 -6.21 -15.47
CA ASN A 548 -8.64 -5.63 -14.37
C ASN A 548 -8.70 -6.51 -13.11
N GLY A 549 -9.90 -6.94 -12.72
CA GLY A 549 -10.08 -7.81 -11.56
C GLY A 549 -9.28 -9.11 -11.68
N ALA A 550 -9.24 -9.74 -12.85
CA ALA A 550 -8.47 -10.96 -13.05
C ALA A 550 -6.94 -10.75 -13.14
N HIS A 551 -6.49 -9.59 -13.65
CA HIS A 551 -5.06 -9.33 -13.89
C HIS A 551 -4.33 -8.75 -12.66
N PHE A 552 -4.91 -7.76 -11.98
CA PHE A 552 -4.28 -7.05 -10.87
C PHE A 552 -4.44 -7.78 -9.52
N GLN A 553 -4.10 -9.06 -9.55
CA GLN A 553 -4.16 -9.98 -8.41
C GLN A 553 -2.82 -10.10 -7.71
N CYS A 554 -2.83 -10.19 -6.38
CA CYS A 554 -1.63 -10.56 -5.63
C CYS A 554 -1.09 -11.94 -6.09
N ARG A 555 -1.96 -12.87 -6.51
CA ARG A 555 -1.55 -14.18 -7.06
C ARG A 555 -0.55 -14.04 -8.20
N ARG A 556 -0.84 -13.18 -9.19
CA ARG A 556 0.07 -12.90 -10.32
C ARG A 556 1.35 -12.23 -9.83
N MET A 557 1.21 -11.20 -8.99
CA MET A 557 2.34 -10.46 -8.45
C MET A 557 3.34 -11.40 -7.72
N LEU A 558 2.84 -12.28 -6.86
CA LEU A 558 3.68 -13.25 -6.14
C LEU A 558 4.25 -14.33 -7.06
N GLN A 559 3.52 -14.75 -8.11
CA GLN A 559 4.07 -15.64 -9.13
C GLN A 559 5.32 -15.00 -9.78
N GLU A 560 5.26 -13.72 -10.13
CA GLU A 560 6.41 -12.99 -10.67
C GLU A 560 7.55 -12.84 -9.66
N TYR A 561 7.26 -12.58 -8.38
CA TYR A 561 8.28 -12.58 -7.34
C TYR A 561 8.93 -13.96 -7.18
N VAL A 562 8.15 -15.04 -7.19
CA VAL A 562 8.68 -16.41 -7.13
C VAL A 562 9.61 -16.67 -8.32
N ASP A 563 9.13 -16.40 -9.53
CA ASP A 563 9.84 -16.72 -10.77
C ASP A 563 11.09 -15.88 -11.00
N HIS A 564 11.10 -14.61 -10.55
CA HIS A 564 12.16 -13.66 -10.88
C HIS A 564 13.05 -13.27 -9.69
N ALA A 565 12.54 -13.34 -8.46
CA ALA A 565 13.21 -12.79 -7.29
C ALA A 565 13.54 -13.83 -6.22
N PHE A 566 12.60 -14.72 -5.88
CA PHE A 566 12.72 -15.61 -4.71
C PHE A 566 13.39 -16.94 -5.03
N LEU A 567 13.19 -17.50 -6.22
CA LEU A 567 13.93 -18.69 -6.64
C LEU A 567 15.39 -18.32 -6.89
N VAL A 568 16.30 -19.04 -6.22
CA VAL A 568 17.76 -18.92 -6.38
C VAL A 568 18.27 -19.97 -7.36
#